data_AF-A0A060YSD6-F1
#
_entry.id   AF-A0A060YSD6-F1
#
_cell.length_a   1.000
_cell.length_b   1.000
_cell.length_c   1.000
_cell.angle_alpha   90.00
_cell.angle_beta   90.00
_cell.angle_gamma   90.00
#
_symmetry.space_group_name_H-M   'P 1'
#
loop_
_entity.id
_entity.type
_entity.pdbx_description
1 polymer ?
#
loop_
_entity_poly.entity_id
_entity_poly.type
_entity_poly.pdbx_seq_one_letter_code
_entity_poly.pdbx_strand_id
1 'polypeptide(L)' 'MMGLTKTSACSVVLLLVVAIDTGFSNPLKSKESWGYVDVREGAHMFWWLYYADSPSASYSQLPLVMWLQVSNFTLH' A
#
# COMPACT_ATOMS: atom_id res chain seq x y z
N MET A 1 49.22 8.15 -25.50
CA MET A 1 49.09 7.49 -24.17
C MET A 1 47.93 8.18 -23.45
N MET A 2 47.09 7.39 -22.78
CA MET A 2 45.69 7.67 -22.44
C MET A 2 45.39 9.06 -21.83
N GLY A 3 44.40 9.76 -22.42
CA GLY A 3 43.73 10.90 -21.81
C GLY A 3 42.76 10.41 -20.73
N LEU A 4 43.10 10.68 -19.47
CA LEU A 4 42.34 10.23 -18.31
C LEU A 4 41.13 11.16 -18.09
N THR A 5 40.00 10.76 -18.66
CA THR A 5 38.61 10.89 -18.18
C THR A 5 38.31 12.01 -17.18
N LYS A 6 37.98 13.20 -17.69
CA LYS A 6 37.20 14.21 -16.95
C LYS A 6 35.72 14.03 -17.28
N THR A 7 35.22 12.81 -17.09
CA THR A 7 33.80 12.51 -17.26
C THR A 7 33.08 13.09 -16.05
N SER A 8 32.65 14.34 -16.23
CA SER A 8 31.87 15.23 -15.37
C SER A 8 31.25 14.56 -14.14
N ALA A 9 31.76 14.93 -12.95
CA ALA A 9 31.13 14.60 -11.67
C ALA A 9 29.64 14.99 -11.65
N CYS A 10 29.23 16.04 -12.39
CA CYS A 10 27.83 16.41 -12.55
C CYS A 10 27.03 15.33 -13.26
N SER A 11 27.60 14.62 -14.24
CA SER A 11 26.91 13.51 -14.91
C SER A 11 26.68 12.33 -13.96
N VAL A 12 27.63 12.05 -13.07
CA VAL A 12 27.48 11.00 -12.05
C VAL A 12 26.43 11.40 -11.00
N VAL A 13 26.44 12.66 -10.57
CA VAL A 13 25.45 13.20 -9.62
C VAL A 13 24.05 13.22 -10.23
N LEU A 14 23.91 13.62 -11.50
CA LEU A 14 22.63 13.59 -12.21
C LEU A 14 22.09 12.16 -12.35
N LEU A 15 22.95 11.18 -12.68
CA LEU A 15 22.56 9.77 -12.75
C LEU A 15 22.14 9.20 -11.39
N LEU A 16 22.83 9.59 -10.31
CA LEU A 16 22.44 9.20 -8.95
C LEU A 16 21.10 9.83 -8.56
N VAL A 17 20.87 11.11 -8.83
CA VAL A 17 19.59 11.80 -8.55
C VAL A 17 18.44 11.14 -9.31
N VAL A 18 18.64 10.82 -10.59
CA VAL A 18 17.62 10.11 -11.41
C VAL A 18 17.36 8.71 -10.86
N ALA A 19 18.39 7.97 -10.45
CA ALA A 19 18.22 6.63 -9.86
C ALA A 19 17.48 6.64 -8.51
N ILE A 20 17.66 7.71 -7.70
CA ILE A 20 16.98 7.90 -6.42
C ILE A 20 15.52 8.34 -6.63
N ASP A 21 15.23 9.15 -7.66
CA ASP A 21 13.87 9.56 -8.03
C ASP A 21 13.05 8.38 -8.58
N THR A 22 13.69 7.49 -9.35
CA THR A 22 13.13 6.17 -9.70
C THR A 22 13.17 5.17 -8.54
N GLY A 23 13.24 5.67 -7.29
CA GLY A 23 13.32 4.90 -6.06
C GLY A 23 12.43 3.67 -6.15
N PHE A 24 13.02 2.51 -5.89
CA PHE A 24 12.39 1.20 -5.89
C PHE A 24 11.08 1.25 -5.09
N SER A 25 9.99 1.60 -5.77
CA SER A 25 8.65 1.48 -5.24
C SER A 25 8.38 -0.01 -5.19
N ASN A 26 8.67 -0.61 -4.04
CA ASN A 26 8.40 -2.02 -3.77
C ASN A 26 6.94 -2.31 -4.18
N PRO A 27 6.70 -3.22 -5.14
CA PRO A 27 5.39 -3.35 -5.80
C PRO A 27 4.32 -4.01 -4.93
N LEU A 28 4.64 -4.42 -3.70
CA LEU A 28 3.68 -4.98 -2.75
C LEU A 28 2.99 -3.85 -1.99
N LYS A 29 2.36 -2.91 -2.70
CA LYS A 29 1.44 -1.97 -2.07
C LYS A 29 0.18 -2.75 -1.75
N SER A 30 0.10 -3.32 -0.55
CA SER A 30 -1.12 -3.97 -0.05
C SER A 30 -2.29 -2.99 -0.24
N LYS A 31 -3.23 -3.38 -1.09
CA LYS A 31 -4.38 -2.54 -1.39
C LYS A 31 -5.32 -2.65 -0.19
N GLU A 32 -5.71 -1.50 0.33
CA GLU A 32 -6.66 -1.38 1.43
C GLU A 32 -7.66 -0.26 1.16
N SER A 33 -8.82 -0.35 1.79
CA SER A 33 -9.84 0.68 1.74
C SER A 33 -10.60 0.67 3.07
N TRP A 34 -11.02 1.84 3.53
CA TRP A 34 -11.74 1.99 4.79
C TRP A 34 -12.80 3.07 4.65
N GLY A 35 -13.77 3.08 5.54
CA GLY A 35 -14.83 4.08 5.51
C GLY A 35 -15.84 3.94 6.64
N TYR A 36 -16.86 4.78 6.56
CA TYR A 36 -18.01 4.76 7.43
C TYR A 36 -19.26 4.50 6.60
N VAL A 37 -20.23 3.81 7.20
CA VAL A 37 -21.57 3.62 6.64
C VAL A 37 -22.62 4.00 7.68
N ASP A 38 -23.64 4.72 7.25
CA ASP A 38 -24.77 5.08 8.10
C ASP A 38 -25.71 3.88 8.21
N VAL A 39 -25.89 3.35 9.41
CA VAL A 39 -26.78 2.19 9.66
C VAL A 39 -28.19 2.66 10.00
N ARG A 40 -28.30 3.80 10.69
CA ARG A 40 -29.52 4.55 10.98
C ARG A 40 -29.15 5.99 11.36
N GLU A 41 -30.13 6.86 11.51
CA GLU A 41 -29.91 8.24 11.95
C GLU A 41 -29.06 8.30 13.23
N GLY A 42 -27.96 9.06 13.17
CA GLY A 42 -27.00 9.23 14.28
C GLY A 42 -26.14 8.00 14.60
N ALA A 43 -26.20 6.92 13.81
CA ALA A 43 -25.39 5.72 14.03
C ALA A 43 -24.57 5.33 12.79
N HIS A 44 -23.25 5.40 12.94
CA HIS A 44 -22.27 5.14 11.88
C HIS A 44 -21.44 3.91 12.23
N MET A 45 -21.22 3.03 11.27
CA MET A 45 -20.34 1.87 11.40
C MET A 45 -19.07 2.08 10.60
N PHE A 46 -17.93 1.91 11.26
CA PHE A 46 -16.63 1.87 10.61
C PHE A 46 -16.38 0.48 10.00
N TRP A 47 -15.74 0.44 8.84
CA TRP A 47 -15.26 -0.80 8.22
C TRP A 47 -13.88 -0.60 7.59
N TRP A 48 -13.12 -1.70 7.53
CA TRP A 48 -11.80 -1.76 6.90
C TRP A 48 -11.70 -3.02 6.04
N LEU A 49 -11.37 -2.84 4.77
CA LEU A 49 -11.19 -3.88 3.77
C LEU A 49 -9.71 -4.01 3.40
N TYR A 50 -9.19 -5.22 3.59
CA TYR A 50 -7.91 -5.65 3.03
C TYR A 50 -8.17 -6.50 1.79
N TYR A 51 -7.50 -6.16 0.70
CA TYR A 51 -7.63 -6.90 -0.55
C TYR A 51 -6.76 -8.15 -0.49
N ALA A 52 -7.34 -9.29 -0.89
CA ALA A 52 -6.61 -10.54 -0.93
C ALA A 52 -5.50 -10.50 -1.98
N ASP A 53 -4.32 -10.98 -1.59
CA ASP A 53 -3.19 -11.20 -2.50
C ASP A 53 -3.16 -12.67 -2.90
N SER A 54 -3.03 -12.94 -4.20
CA SER A 54 -2.96 -14.29 -4.74
C SER A 54 -2.12 -14.32 -6.01
N PRO A 55 -1.20 -15.29 -6.15
CA PRO A 55 -0.41 -15.46 -7.37
C PRO A 55 -1.24 -15.87 -8.60
N SER A 56 -2.44 -16.42 -8.39
CA SER A 56 -3.21 -17.11 -9.44
C SER A 56 -4.53 -16.43 -9.81
N ALA A 57 -5.01 -15.47 -9.03
CA ALA A 57 -6.31 -14.83 -9.25
C ALA A 57 -6.33 -13.39 -8.73
N SER A 58 -7.16 -12.55 -9.36
CA SER A 58 -7.41 -11.20 -8.85
C SER A 58 -8.28 -11.25 -7.59
N TYR A 59 -8.14 -10.26 -6.70
CA TYR A 59 -8.94 -10.15 -5.47
C TYR A 59 -10.46 -10.22 -5.71
N SER A 60 -10.94 -9.79 -6.88
CA SER A 60 -12.37 -9.80 -7.22
C SER A 60 -12.91 -11.19 -7.57
N GLN A 61 -12.03 -12.17 -7.73
CA GLN A 61 -12.36 -13.57 -8.03
C GLN A 61 -12.22 -14.47 -6.79
N LEU A 62 -11.72 -13.92 -5.69
CA LEU A 62 -11.54 -14.61 -4.41
C LEU A 62 -12.76 -14.36 -3.51
N PRO A 63 -13.08 -15.27 -2.58
CA PRO A 63 -14.20 -15.10 -1.67
C PRO A 63 -13.97 -13.93 -0.70
N LEU A 64 -15.04 -13.17 -0.40
CA LEU A 64 -15.02 -12.14 0.63
C LEU A 64 -15.24 -12.76 2.00
N VAL A 65 -14.30 -12.52 2.93
CA VAL A 65 -14.44 -12.89 4.35
C VAL A 65 -14.81 -11.65 5.14
N MET A 66 -15.88 -11.74 5.92
CA MET A 66 -16.31 -10.67 6.82
C MET A 66 -16.03 -11.08 8.27
N TRP A 67 -15.34 -10.22 9.01
CA TRP A 67 -14.99 -10.44 10.41
C TRP A 67 -15.71 -9.43 11.31
N LEU A 68 -16.38 -9.89 12.36
CA LEU A 68 -17.10 -9.07 13.33
C LEU A 68 -16.62 -9.44 14.73
N GLN A 69 -16.13 -8.46 15.49
CA GLN A 69 -15.72 -8.66 16.87
C GLN A 69 -16.90 -8.37 17.81
N VAL A 70 -17.26 -9.34 18.64
CA VAL A 70 -18.22 -9.14 19.73
C VAL A 70 -17.44 -9.01 21.03
N SER A 71 -17.59 -7.87 21.72
CA SER A 71 -17.06 -7.71 23.08
C SER A 71 -18.14 -8.04 24.11
N ASN A 72 -17.78 -8.86 25.10
CA ASN A 72 -18.61 -9.04 26.29
C ASN A 72 -18.28 -7.94 27.28
N PHE A 73 -19.25 -7.07 27.55
CA PHE A 73 -19.15 -6.08 28.61
C PHE A 73 -19.95 -6.57 29.82
N THR A 74 -19.27 -7.01 30.87
CA THR A 74 -19.90 -7.30 32.15
C THR A 74 -19.90 -6.01 32.96
N LEU A 75 -21.08 -5.50 33.30
CA LEU A 75 -21.22 -4.41 34.26
C LEU A 75 -20.90 -4.96 35.66
N HIS A 76 -19.90 -4.38 36.32
CA HIS A 76 -19.62 -4.58 37.75
C HIS A 76 -20.39 -3.57 38.60
#